data_AF-A0A653DQ04-F1
#
_entry.id   AF-A0A653DQ04-F1
#
_cell.length_a   1.000
_cell.length_b   1.000
_cell.length_c   1.000
_cell.angle_alpha   90.00
_cell.angle_beta   90.00
_cell.angle_gamma   90.00
#
_symmetry.space_group_name_H-M   'P 1'
#
loop_
_entity.id
_entity.type
_entity.pdbx_description
1 polymer ?
#
loop_
_entity_poly.entity_id
_entity_poly.type
_entity_poly.pdbx_seq_one_letter_code
_entity_poly.pdbx_strand_id
1 'polypeptide(L)'
;MFSNSHVDIVDLFECKKLVKICAPMVRYSKLQFRNLVKLYGCDLTFTPMILADSFCQSEKARQNEFTTNLMDTPLVVQFAANTVHDFVGAAHLVSPYCNGVDLNCGCPQRWARDLGIGCEILKEPQKVFDIVRQCRNQIQKPLSVSVKMRLLANSKETVEIARQLERCGVSFVTVHARVPSQSVGPINKTDLALIKDALCIPVVGNGGITTLDEAVQLQDETGCDGVMVANGILTNPAIFSNNPVTLQECIQDWVDICYNSTITTSNYNKISSSSVRSIDERPYDLTFQCFHHHLVFMLEKHLTRRQRQVFNNLKHFKEVAEFLVMHFDTKPRLYEFEKFSNYTCLKTDYKDRDDIYKSLRPAELIDKKDCWYYDWEGSDGKYFNSKKEDLQNDDCDWADIFLENG
;
A
#
# COMPACT_ATOMS: atom_id res chain seq x y z
N MET A 1 -20.10 -4.49 16.82
CA MET A 1 -19.22 -5.42 16.09
C MET A 1 -19.14 -4.91 14.66
N PHE A 2 -18.04 -4.26 14.28
CA PHE A 2 -17.82 -3.85 12.89
C PHE A 2 -17.21 -5.04 12.16
N SER A 3 -17.96 -5.67 11.27
CA SER A 3 -17.47 -6.79 10.47
C SER A 3 -17.16 -6.33 9.04
N ASN A 4 -16.09 -5.56 8.86
CA ASN A 4 -15.46 -5.37 7.54
C ASN A 4 -14.80 -6.67 7.02
N SER A 5 -14.84 -7.76 7.82
CA SER A 5 -14.05 -8.99 7.70
C SER A 5 -14.69 -10.11 6.85
N HIS A 6 -15.65 -9.82 5.98
CA HIS A 6 -16.41 -10.86 5.27
C HIS A 6 -16.18 -10.95 3.76
N VAL A 7 -15.43 -10.03 3.15
CA VAL A 7 -15.07 -10.21 1.73
C VAL A 7 -13.88 -11.15 1.65
N ASP A 8 -14.08 -12.31 1.01
CA ASP A 8 -12.97 -13.15 0.55
C ASP A 8 -12.41 -12.52 -0.74
N ILE A 9 -11.10 -12.25 -0.74
CA ILE A 9 -10.44 -11.64 -1.90
C ILE A 9 -10.44 -12.59 -3.09
N VAL A 10 -10.48 -13.91 -2.86
CA VAL A 10 -10.51 -14.91 -3.94
C VAL A 10 -11.78 -14.74 -4.80
N ASP A 11 -12.91 -14.38 -4.19
CA ASP A 11 -14.17 -14.13 -4.89
C ASP A 11 -14.04 -13.02 -5.96
N LEU A 12 -13.15 -12.04 -5.75
CA LEU A 12 -12.90 -10.99 -6.75
C LEU A 12 -12.34 -11.58 -8.06
N PHE A 13 -11.44 -12.56 -7.95
CA PHE A 13 -10.83 -13.22 -9.10
C PHE A 13 -11.79 -14.19 -9.79
N GLU A 14 -12.74 -14.76 -9.05
CA GLU A 14 -13.79 -15.60 -9.62
C GLU A 14 -14.87 -14.79 -10.35
N CYS A 15 -15.20 -13.60 -9.82
CA CYS A 15 -16.32 -12.79 -10.32
C CYS A 15 -15.94 -11.79 -11.42
N LYS A 16 -14.66 -11.46 -11.57
CA LYS A 16 -14.20 -10.43 -12.51
C LYS A 16 -13.28 -11.02 -13.56
N LYS A 17 -13.44 -10.57 -14.81
CA LYS A 17 -12.48 -10.90 -15.87
C LYS A 17 -11.08 -10.42 -15.52
N LEU A 18 -10.96 -9.18 -15.02
CA LEU A 18 -9.69 -8.56 -14.62
C LEU A 18 -9.88 -7.88 -13.27
N VAL A 19 -9.10 -8.29 -12.26
CA VAL A 19 -9.04 -7.60 -10.97
C VAL A 19 -8.03 -6.45 -11.03
N LYS A 20 -8.48 -5.22 -10.73
CA LYS A 20 -7.68 -3.99 -10.85
C LYS A 20 -7.16 -3.55 -9.49
N ILE A 21 -5.84 -3.54 -9.32
CA ILE A 21 -5.21 -3.52 -7.99
C ILE A 21 -4.30 -2.31 -7.81
N CYS A 22 -4.44 -1.59 -6.70
CA CYS A 22 -3.48 -0.57 -6.26
C CYS A 22 -2.31 -1.22 -5.53
N ALA A 23 -1.09 -1.00 -6.02
CA ALA A 23 0.12 -1.59 -5.44
C ALA A 23 0.43 -1.05 -4.02
N PRO A 24 1.14 -1.85 -3.21
CA PRO A 24 1.77 -1.36 -1.99
C PRO A 24 2.92 -0.42 -2.36
N MET A 25 2.83 0.83 -1.90
CA MET A 25 3.79 1.89 -2.16
C MET A 25 4.10 2.61 -0.85
N VAL A 26 5.38 2.55 -0.43
CA VAL A 26 5.88 3.24 0.77
C VAL A 26 5.51 4.71 0.67
N ARG A 27 4.94 5.28 1.74
CA ARG A 27 4.41 6.66 1.86
C ARG A 27 3.16 7.01 1.04
N TYR A 28 2.89 6.35 -0.09
CA TYR A 28 1.84 6.78 -1.03
C TYR A 28 0.51 6.02 -0.91
N SER A 29 0.54 4.71 -0.68
CA SER A 29 -0.68 3.86 -0.61
C SER A 29 -1.42 3.95 0.74
N LYS A 30 -1.42 5.13 1.37
CA LYS A 30 -2.09 5.38 2.65
C LYS A 30 -3.61 5.46 2.51
N LEU A 31 -4.34 5.44 3.63
CA LEU A 31 -5.80 5.37 3.70
C LEU A 31 -6.51 6.34 2.75
N GLN A 32 -6.11 7.62 2.75
CA GLN A 32 -6.72 8.65 1.91
C GLN A 32 -6.60 8.29 0.42
N PHE A 33 -5.45 7.77 0.01
CA PHE A 33 -5.20 7.43 -1.39
C PHE A 33 -5.92 6.14 -1.78
N ARG A 34 -5.97 5.15 -0.88
CA ARG A 34 -6.76 3.92 -1.09
C ARG A 34 -8.24 4.23 -1.26
N ASN A 35 -8.78 5.13 -0.44
CA ASN A 35 -10.16 5.61 -0.56
C ASN A 35 -10.39 6.33 -1.89
N LEU A 36 -9.43 7.13 -2.35
CA LEU A 36 -9.52 7.82 -3.64
C LEU A 36 -9.58 6.82 -4.79
N VAL A 37 -8.61 5.91 -4.93
CA VAL A 37 -8.54 4.99 -6.08
C VAL A 37 -9.72 4.03 -6.14
N LYS A 38 -10.33 3.68 -4.99
CA LYS A 38 -11.57 2.87 -4.93
C LYS A 38 -12.76 3.58 -5.59
N LEU A 39 -12.86 4.91 -5.49
CA LEU A 39 -13.90 5.68 -6.19
C LEU A 39 -13.78 5.56 -7.71
N TYR A 40 -12.57 5.30 -8.22
CA TYR A 40 -12.27 5.27 -9.65
C TYR A 40 -11.99 3.87 -10.18
N GLY A 41 -12.65 2.87 -9.62
CA GLY A 41 -12.69 1.52 -10.18
C GLY A 41 -11.52 0.62 -9.82
N CYS A 42 -10.78 0.94 -8.75
CA CYS A 42 -9.84 0.01 -8.12
C CYS A 42 -10.60 -1.02 -7.26
N ASP A 43 -10.39 -2.31 -7.52
CA ASP A 43 -11.11 -3.41 -6.88
C ASP A 43 -10.46 -3.84 -5.56
N LEU A 44 -9.12 -3.81 -5.50
CA LEU A 44 -8.33 -4.24 -4.36
C LEU A 44 -7.20 -3.26 -4.09
N THR A 45 -7.00 -2.89 -2.82
CA THR A 45 -5.96 -1.96 -2.42
C THR A 45 -5.02 -2.61 -1.41
N PHE A 46 -3.75 -2.21 -1.47
CA PHE A 46 -2.73 -2.63 -0.51
C PHE A 46 -2.30 -1.44 0.36
N THR A 47 -1.96 -1.69 1.61
CA THR A 47 -1.27 -0.71 2.45
C THR A 47 0.14 -0.42 1.92
N PRO A 48 0.83 0.63 2.42
CA PRO A 48 2.28 0.69 2.31
C PRO A 48 2.90 -0.57 2.93
N MET A 49 4.14 -0.88 2.55
CA MET A 49 4.90 -1.94 3.22
C MET A 49 5.14 -1.55 4.69
N ILE A 50 4.69 -2.39 5.61
CA ILE A 50 4.86 -2.22 7.06
C ILE A 50 5.90 -3.22 7.57
N LEU A 51 6.79 -2.80 8.47
CA LEU A 51 7.70 -3.75 9.14
C LEU A 51 6.93 -4.56 10.18
N ALA A 52 6.85 -5.87 9.99
CA ALA A 52 6.10 -6.75 10.88
C ALA A 52 6.63 -6.70 12.32
N ASP A 53 7.96 -6.66 12.48
CA ASP A 53 8.64 -6.57 13.76
C ASP A 53 8.19 -5.36 14.58
N SER A 54 8.34 -4.16 13.99
CA SER A 54 7.90 -2.89 14.62
C SER A 54 6.41 -2.87 14.90
N PHE A 55 5.60 -3.40 13.98
CA PHE A 55 4.15 -3.53 14.16
C PHE A 55 3.79 -4.42 15.36
N CYS A 56 4.47 -5.55 15.54
CA CYS A 56 4.15 -6.42 16.67
C CYS A 56 4.62 -5.85 18.01
N GLN A 57 5.79 -5.22 18.05
CA GLN A 57 6.41 -4.78 19.29
C GLN A 57 5.87 -3.46 19.85
N SER A 58 5.35 -2.55 19.01
CA SER A 58 5.01 -1.19 19.44
C SER A 58 3.63 -0.75 18.97
N GLU A 59 2.71 -0.54 19.92
CA GLU A 59 1.38 0.02 19.64
C GLU A 59 1.47 1.38 18.93
N LYS A 60 2.42 2.22 19.33
CA LYS A 60 2.67 3.53 18.70
C LYS A 60 3.09 3.39 17.24
N ALA A 61 4.00 2.45 16.94
CA ALA A 61 4.39 2.18 15.56
C ALA A 61 3.21 1.64 14.74
N ARG A 62 2.39 0.74 15.32
CA ARG A 62 1.16 0.26 14.66
C ARG A 62 0.22 1.38 14.28
N GLN A 63 -0.09 2.25 15.23
CA GLN A 63 -1.02 3.37 15.03
C GLN A 63 -0.51 4.37 13.98
N ASN A 64 0.81 4.53 13.86
CA ASN A 64 1.44 5.39 12.86
C ASN A 64 1.45 4.80 11.44
N GLU A 65 1.67 3.48 11.32
CA GLU A 65 1.87 2.80 10.03
C GLU A 65 0.56 2.26 9.44
N PHE A 66 -0.43 1.91 10.27
CA PHE A 66 -1.71 1.34 9.84
C PHE A 66 -2.91 2.15 10.29
N THR A 67 -3.70 2.57 9.30
CA THR A 67 -5.02 3.19 9.47
C THR A 67 -5.97 2.63 8.41
N THR A 68 -7.25 2.51 8.76
CA THR A 68 -8.33 2.02 7.89
C THR A 68 -9.66 2.71 8.23
N ASN A 69 -10.67 2.59 7.37
CA ASN A 69 -12.03 3.04 7.62
C ASN A 69 -13.09 2.11 6.99
N LEU A 70 -14.38 2.45 7.10
CA LEU A 70 -15.46 1.61 6.58
C LEU A 70 -15.46 1.51 5.05
N MET A 71 -14.82 2.45 4.35
CA MET A 71 -14.72 2.45 2.88
C MET A 71 -13.46 1.74 2.35
N ASP A 72 -12.56 1.31 3.24
CA ASP A 72 -11.26 0.74 2.89
C ASP A 72 -11.32 -0.80 2.85
N THR A 73 -12.32 -1.35 2.16
CA THR A 73 -12.49 -2.79 1.94
C THR A 73 -12.81 -3.04 0.45
N PRO A 74 -12.29 -4.11 -0.19
CA PRO A 74 -11.31 -5.07 0.30
C PRO A 74 -9.90 -4.47 0.43
N LEU A 75 -9.18 -4.85 1.48
CA LEU A 75 -7.83 -4.36 1.81
C LEU A 75 -6.87 -5.51 2.12
N VAL A 76 -5.65 -5.43 1.57
CA VAL A 76 -4.52 -6.28 1.92
C VAL A 76 -3.47 -5.48 2.67
N VAL A 77 -3.01 -5.98 3.82
CA VAL A 77 -1.94 -5.35 4.59
C VAL A 77 -0.62 -6.03 4.24
N GLN A 78 0.29 -5.27 3.62
CA GLN A 78 1.60 -5.81 3.24
C GLN A 78 2.61 -5.64 4.37
N PHE A 79 3.24 -6.75 4.75
CA PHE A 79 4.31 -6.79 5.72
C PHE A 79 5.65 -7.16 5.08
N ALA A 80 6.72 -6.55 5.57
CA ALA A 80 8.07 -7.07 5.44
C ALA A 80 8.46 -7.79 6.73
N ALA A 81 8.82 -9.06 6.59
CA ALA A 81 9.22 -9.94 7.68
C ALA A 81 10.21 -10.99 7.16
N ASN A 82 11.10 -11.45 8.02
CA ASN A 82 12.04 -12.54 7.75
C ASN A 82 11.95 -13.67 8.79
N THR A 83 10.97 -13.59 9.71
CA THR A 83 10.69 -14.63 10.72
C THR A 83 9.22 -15.04 10.64
N VAL A 84 8.94 -16.30 11.00
CA VAL A 84 7.58 -16.80 11.19
C VAL A 84 6.86 -15.99 12.27
N HIS A 85 7.55 -15.77 13.39
CA HIS A 85 7.02 -15.09 14.56
C HIS A 85 6.41 -13.72 14.22
N ASP A 86 7.15 -12.89 13.49
CA ASP A 86 6.71 -11.52 13.22
C ASP A 86 5.62 -11.48 12.16
N PHE A 87 5.72 -12.27 11.08
CA PHE A 87 4.69 -12.27 10.04
C PHE A 87 3.35 -12.82 10.57
N VAL A 88 3.38 -13.93 11.31
CA VAL A 88 2.17 -14.53 11.89
C VAL A 88 1.59 -13.65 12.99
N GLY A 89 2.44 -13.08 13.85
CA GLY A 89 2.04 -12.10 14.85
C GLY A 89 1.31 -10.90 14.25
N ALA A 90 1.92 -10.29 13.24
CA ALA A 90 1.36 -9.13 12.55
C ALA A 90 0.04 -9.49 11.86
N ALA A 91 -0.03 -10.67 11.22
CA ALA A 91 -1.26 -11.16 10.60
C ALA A 91 -2.39 -11.35 11.61
N HIS A 92 -2.09 -11.92 12.78
CA HIS A 92 -3.08 -12.11 13.84
C HIS A 92 -3.58 -10.76 14.38
N LEU A 93 -2.67 -9.81 14.63
CA LEU A 93 -3.00 -8.48 15.11
C LEU A 93 -3.91 -7.72 14.13
N VAL A 94 -3.59 -7.75 12.83
CA VAL A 94 -4.31 -6.94 11.83
C VAL A 94 -5.57 -7.59 11.26
N SER A 95 -5.73 -8.92 11.41
CA SER A 95 -6.85 -9.68 10.84
C SER A 95 -8.28 -9.11 11.03
N PRO A 96 -8.63 -8.39 12.12
CA PRO A 96 -9.96 -7.79 12.25
C PRO A 96 -10.23 -6.60 11.33
N TYR A 97 -9.16 -6.01 10.78
CA TYR A 97 -9.15 -4.70 10.13
C TYR A 97 -8.81 -4.77 8.64
N CYS A 98 -8.69 -5.98 8.08
CA CYS A 98 -8.37 -6.20 6.67
C CYS A 98 -8.99 -7.49 6.12
N ASN A 99 -8.83 -7.72 4.82
CA ASN A 99 -9.33 -8.89 4.11
C ASN A 99 -8.20 -9.85 3.69
N GLY A 100 -6.95 -9.40 3.77
CA GLY A 100 -5.78 -10.25 3.57
C GLY A 100 -4.49 -9.65 4.12
N VAL A 101 -3.46 -10.49 4.19
CA VAL A 101 -2.09 -10.09 4.51
C VAL A 101 -1.15 -10.54 3.38
N ASP A 102 -0.13 -9.75 3.11
CA ASP A 102 0.85 -10.02 2.04
C ASP A 102 2.27 -9.99 2.58
N LEU A 103 3.09 -10.97 2.21
CA LEU A 103 4.53 -10.95 2.49
C LEU A 103 5.28 -10.30 1.33
N ASN A 104 6.02 -9.23 1.63
CA ASN A 104 6.89 -8.58 0.66
C ASN A 104 8.18 -9.39 0.44
N CYS A 105 8.28 -10.02 -0.73
CA CYS A 105 9.47 -10.70 -1.22
C CYS A 105 10.06 -10.00 -2.47
N GLY A 106 9.74 -8.72 -2.69
CA GLY A 106 10.01 -8.03 -3.95
C GLY A 106 10.80 -6.72 -3.84
N CYS A 107 10.83 -6.07 -2.67
CA CYS A 107 11.49 -4.77 -2.50
C CYS A 107 13.02 -4.89 -2.69
N PRO A 108 13.62 -4.16 -3.64
CA PRO A 108 15.07 -4.21 -3.88
C PRO A 108 15.86 -3.16 -3.09
N GLN A 109 15.20 -2.32 -2.27
CA GLN A 109 15.85 -1.20 -1.59
C GLN A 109 16.95 -1.69 -0.65
N ARG A 110 18.08 -0.95 -0.63
CA ARG A 110 19.29 -1.36 0.08
C ARG A 110 19.04 -1.65 1.56
N TRP A 111 18.35 -0.74 2.26
CA TRP A 111 18.02 -0.91 3.67
C TRP A 111 17.17 -2.16 3.94
N ALA A 112 16.31 -2.57 3.00
CA ALA A 112 15.49 -3.77 3.13
C ALA A 112 16.36 -5.04 2.97
N ARG A 113 17.30 -5.01 2.00
CA ARG A 113 18.28 -6.10 1.82
C ARG A 113 19.20 -6.26 3.02
N ASP A 114 19.66 -5.15 3.61
CA ASP A 114 20.53 -5.16 4.79
C ASP A 114 19.83 -5.82 6.01
N LEU A 115 18.49 -5.79 6.05
CA LEU A 115 17.67 -6.47 7.05
C LEU A 115 17.24 -7.90 6.66
N GLY A 116 17.66 -8.40 5.48
CA GLY A 116 17.28 -9.72 5.00
C GLY A 116 15.79 -9.86 4.63
N ILE A 117 15.12 -8.75 4.32
CA ILE A 117 13.71 -8.69 3.89
C ILE A 117 13.61 -8.24 2.42
N GLY A 118 12.40 -8.19 1.86
CA GLY A 118 12.20 -7.81 0.46
C GLY A 118 12.73 -8.89 -0.48
N CYS A 119 13.41 -8.53 -1.58
CA CYS A 119 13.92 -9.53 -2.52
C CYS A 119 15.05 -10.41 -1.93
N GLU A 120 15.70 -9.99 -0.84
CA GLU A 120 16.83 -10.71 -0.26
C GLU A 120 16.42 -12.07 0.31
N ILE A 121 15.21 -12.17 0.87
CA ILE A 121 14.68 -13.41 1.45
C ILE A 121 14.52 -14.53 0.41
N LEU A 122 14.43 -14.20 -0.88
CA LEU A 122 14.34 -15.17 -1.97
C LEU A 122 15.64 -15.94 -2.23
N LYS A 123 16.77 -15.51 -1.66
CA LYS A 123 18.01 -16.32 -1.66
C LYS A 123 17.91 -17.55 -0.75
N GLU A 124 16.97 -17.53 0.19
CA GLU A 124 16.67 -18.63 1.13
C GLU A 124 15.18 -18.99 1.05
N PRO A 125 14.69 -19.50 -0.11
CA PRO A 125 13.25 -19.65 -0.37
C PRO A 125 12.54 -20.57 0.63
N GLN A 126 13.25 -21.51 1.26
CA GLN A 126 12.71 -22.36 2.33
C GLN A 126 12.19 -21.54 3.52
N LYS A 127 12.82 -20.41 3.86
CA LYS A 127 12.33 -19.50 4.90
C LYS A 127 10.98 -18.90 4.52
N VAL A 128 10.82 -18.49 3.26
CA VAL A 128 9.56 -17.94 2.75
C VAL A 128 8.45 -19.00 2.83
N PHE A 129 8.76 -20.24 2.43
CA PHE A 129 7.80 -21.35 2.49
C PHE A 129 7.34 -21.65 3.91
N ASP A 130 8.27 -21.66 4.88
CA ASP A 130 7.91 -21.88 6.28
C ASP A 130 7.06 -20.73 6.83
N ILE A 131 7.44 -19.46 6.58
CA ILE A 131 6.65 -18.28 6.98
C ILE A 131 5.21 -18.37 6.46
N VAL A 132 5.05 -18.65 5.16
CA VAL A 132 3.72 -18.76 4.53
C VAL A 132 2.93 -19.93 5.09
N ARG A 133 3.54 -21.11 5.22
CA ARG A 133 2.87 -22.32 5.72
C ARG A 133 2.40 -22.12 7.15
N GLN A 134 3.24 -21.57 8.02
CA GLN A 134 2.90 -21.32 9.41
C GLN A 134 1.80 -20.25 9.53
N CYS A 135 1.84 -19.20 8.70
CA CYS A 135 0.77 -18.22 8.62
C CYS A 135 -0.54 -18.86 8.20
N ARG A 136 -0.56 -19.70 7.16
CA ARG A 136 -1.78 -20.39 6.73
C ARG A 136 -2.34 -21.36 7.76
N ASN A 137 -1.49 -22.02 8.55
CA ASN A 137 -1.93 -22.93 9.61
C ASN A 137 -2.65 -22.20 10.75
N GLN A 138 -2.31 -20.92 10.99
CA GLN A 138 -2.85 -20.14 12.11
C GLN A 138 -3.94 -19.16 11.69
N ILE A 139 -3.88 -18.66 10.45
CA ILE A 139 -4.83 -17.71 9.88
C ILE A 139 -5.86 -18.45 9.03
N GLN A 140 -7.08 -18.53 9.57
CA GLN A 140 -8.19 -19.20 8.92
C GLN A 140 -8.79 -18.35 7.77
N LYS A 141 -9.38 -19.02 6.78
CA LYS A 141 -10.24 -18.39 5.78
C LYS A 141 -11.42 -17.69 6.47
N PRO A 142 -11.96 -16.58 5.92
CA PRO A 142 -11.72 -16.03 4.58
C PRO A 142 -10.51 -15.09 4.46
N LEU A 143 -9.70 -14.91 5.50
CA LEU A 143 -8.53 -14.03 5.40
C LEU A 143 -7.52 -14.60 4.38
N SER A 144 -7.23 -13.80 3.36
CA SER A 144 -6.27 -14.17 2.33
C SER A 144 -4.83 -13.99 2.82
N VAL A 145 -3.94 -14.87 2.38
CA VAL A 145 -2.49 -14.73 2.58
C VAL A 145 -1.84 -14.75 1.21
N SER A 146 -1.17 -13.68 0.82
CA SER A 146 -0.51 -13.56 -0.48
C SER A 146 0.98 -13.28 -0.33
N VAL A 147 1.68 -13.40 -1.46
CA VAL A 147 3.09 -13.02 -1.57
C VAL A 147 3.27 -12.14 -2.80
N LYS A 148 3.97 -11.01 -2.63
CA LYS A 148 4.46 -10.19 -3.74
C LYS A 148 5.95 -10.43 -3.95
N MET A 149 6.32 -10.96 -5.11
CA MET A 149 7.71 -11.25 -5.48
C MET A 149 8.14 -10.57 -6.78
N ARG A 150 9.46 -10.54 -7.03
CA ARG A 150 10.07 -10.19 -8.32
C ARG A 150 10.54 -11.47 -9.01
N LEU A 151 10.82 -11.37 -10.32
CA LEU A 151 11.46 -12.48 -11.05
C LEU A 151 12.88 -12.70 -10.54
N LEU A 152 13.34 -13.96 -10.56
CA LEU A 152 14.77 -14.27 -10.43
C LEU A 152 15.44 -14.28 -11.80
N ALA A 153 16.78 -14.22 -11.81
CA ALA A 153 17.54 -14.34 -13.06
C ALA A 153 17.27 -15.67 -13.79
N ASN A 154 16.92 -16.72 -13.04
CA ASN A 154 16.51 -18.00 -13.58
C ASN A 154 14.97 -18.12 -13.56
N SER A 155 14.38 -18.13 -14.75
CA SER A 155 12.94 -18.29 -14.95
C SER A 155 12.39 -19.58 -14.31
N LYS A 156 13.10 -20.72 -14.46
CA LYS A 156 12.67 -22.01 -13.88
C LYS A 156 12.61 -21.97 -12.35
N GLU A 157 13.58 -21.30 -11.73
CA GLU A 157 13.63 -21.13 -10.29
C GLU A 157 12.46 -20.27 -9.80
N THR A 158 12.13 -19.20 -10.51
CA THR A 158 10.98 -18.35 -10.22
C THR A 158 9.67 -19.15 -10.26
N VAL A 159 9.47 -19.96 -11.31
CA VAL A 159 8.28 -20.83 -11.45
C VAL A 159 8.21 -21.86 -10.32
N GLU A 160 9.33 -22.47 -9.94
CA GLU A 160 9.35 -23.46 -8.85
C GLU A 160 9.02 -22.81 -7.50
N ILE A 161 9.57 -21.62 -7.21
CA ILE A 161 9.19 -20.86 -6.01
C ILE A 161 7.69 -20.58 -6.01
N ALA A 162 7.12 -20.13 -7.12
CA ALA A 162 5.69 -19.85 -7.22
C ALA A 162 4.83 -21.10 -6.92
N ARG A 163 5.20 -22.27 -7.47
CA ARG A 163 4.52 -23.56 -7.21
C ARG A 163 4.62 -23.98 -5.75
N GLN A 164 5.76 -23.78 -5.12
CA GLN A 164 5.95 -24.11 -3.72
C GLN A 164 5.14 -23.17 -2.80
N LEU A 165 5.02 -21.88 -3.16
CA LEU A 165 4.14 -20.95 -2.45
C LEU A 165 2.67 -21.39 -2.51
N GLU A 166 2.19 -21.81 -3.68
CA GLU A 166 0.85 -22.39 -3.83
C GLU A 166 0.66 -23.61 -2.92
N ARG A 167 1.63 -24.54 -2.88
CA ARG A 167 1.59 -25.69 -1.97
C ARG A 167 1.61 -25.31 -0.48
N CYS A 168 2.19 -24.16 -0.13
CA CYS A 168 2.15 -23.62 1.22
C CYS A 168 0.80 -22.95 1.55
N GLY A 169 -0.06 -22.74 0.56
CA GLY A 169 -1.45 -22.32 0.72
C GLY A 169 -1.68 -20.82 0.54
N VAL A 170 -0.82 -20.09 -0.18
CA VAL A 170 -1.14 -18.70 -0.56
C VAL A 170 -2.45 -18.65 -1.34
N SER A 171 -3.25 -17.61 -1.09
CA SER A 171 -4.53 -17.36 -1.76
C SER A 171 -4.33 -16.87 -3.19
N PHE A 172 -3.29 -16.07 -3.44
CA PHE A 172 -2.86 -15.60 -4.75
C PHE A 172 -1.39 -15.14 -4.66
N VAL A 173 -0.73 -15.00 -5.80
CA VAL A 173 0.63 -14.43 -5.88
C VAL A 173 0.64 -13.18 -6.75
N THR A 174 1.44 -12.19 -6.36
CA THR A 174 1.72 -11.02 -7.20
C THR A 174 3.15 -11.10 -7.71
N VAL A 175 3.32 -11.02 -9.03
CA VAL A 175 4.62 -11.08 -9.68
C VAL A 175 4.92 -9.75 -10.35
N HIS A 176 5.89 -9.04 -9.81
CA HIS A 176 6.54 -7.96 -10.54
C HIS A 176 7.45 -8.58 -11.59
N ALA A 177 7.07 -8.46 -12.86
CA ALA A 177 7.73 -9.09 -14.00
C ALA A 177 9.06 -8.41 -14.39
N ARG A 178 9.86 -8.02 -13.40
CA ARG A 178 11.26 -7.59 -13.51
C ARG A 178 12.10 -8.28 -12.45
N VAL A 179 13.38 -8.44 -12.74
CA VAL A 179 14.37 -8.87 -11.74
C VAL A 179 14.73 -7.72 -10.78
N PRO A 180 15.25 -7.98 -9.57
CA PRO A 180 15.63 -6.94 -8.62
C PRO A 180 16.67 -5.93 -9.14
N SER A 181 17.56 -6.35 -10.05
CA SER A 181 18.55 -5.46 -10.68
C SER A 181 17.96 -4.54 -11.75
N GLN A 182 16.69 -4.74 -12.13
CA GLN A 182 16.02 -3.99 -13.18
C GLN A 182 14.88 -3.13 -12.57
N SER A 183 15.18 -1.87 -12.29
CA SER A 183 14.18 -0.91 -11.78
C SER A 183 13.26 -0.42 -12.91
N VAL A 184 13.81 -0.14 -14.09
CA VAL A 184 13.08 0.45 -15.25
C VAL A 184 13.10 -0.46 -16.49
N GLY A 185 12.32 -0.09 -17.50
CA GLY A 185 12.28 -0.77 -18.79
C GLY A 185 11.18 -1.83 -18.91
N PRO A 186 11.20 -2.63 -19.99
CA PRO A 186 10.13 -3.58 -20.29
C PRO A 186 10.04 -4.67 -19.24
N ILE A 187 8.83 -5.18 -19.02
CA ILE A 187 8.59 -6.35 -18.17
C ILE A 187 8.75 -7.65 -18.98
N ASN A 188 9.14 -8.74 -18.32
CA ASN A 188 9.22 -10.06 -18.94
C ASN A 188 7.84 -10.75 -18.86
N LYS A 189 7.03 -10.51 -19.90
CA LYS A 189 5.68 -11.08 -20.04
C LYS A 189 5.70 -12.60 -20.23
N THR A 190 6.73 -13.13 -20.87
CA THR A 190 6.91 -14.58 -21.08
C THR A 190 7.02 -15.32 -19.75
N ASP A 191 7.87 -14.84 -18.85
CA ASP A 191 8.01 -15.46 -17.52
C ASP A 191 6.74 -15.31 -16.68
N LEU A 192 6.04 -14.18 -16.80
CA LEU A 192 4.74 -14.00 -16.14
C LEU A 192 3.70 -15.01 -16.62
N ALA A 193 3.60 -15.23 -17.93
CA ALA A 193 2.71 -16.23 -18.53
C ALA A 193 3.08 -17.65 -18.09
N LEU A 194 4.39 -17.99 -18.07
CA LEU A 194 4.86 -19.28 -17.58
C LEU A 194 4.49 -19.54 -16.12
N ILE A 195 4.53 -18.52 -15.27
CA ILE A 195 4.09 -18.62 -13.88
C ILE A 195 2.57 -18.81 -13.82
N LYS A 196 1.81 -18.06 -14.62
CA LYS A 196 0.35 -18.20 -14.67
C LYS A 196 -0.08 -19.61 -15.08
N ASP A 197 0.53 -20.16 -16.13
CA ASP A 197 0.26 -21.52 -16.62
C ASP A 197 0.64 -22.60 -15.59
N ALA A 198 1.59 -22.30 -14.70
CA ALA A 198 2.12 -23.25 -13.74
C ALA A 198 1.31 -23.35 -12.43
N LEU A 199 0.35 -22.46 -12.20
CA LEU A 199 -0.41 -22.33 -10.95
C LEU A 199 -1.91 -22.49 -11.16
N CYS A 200 -2.61 -23.03 -10.16
CA CYS A 200 -4.06 -23.12 -10.11
C CYS A 200 -4.70 -21.96 -9.32
N ILE A 201 -3.92 -21.26 -8.50
CA ILE A 201 -4.34 -20.03 -7.80
C ILE A 201 -4.26 -18.79 -8.72
N PRO A 202 -4.95 -17.68 -8.36
CA PRO A 202 -4.82 -16.42 -9.07
C PRO A 202 -3.39 -15.86 -9.08
N VAL A 203 -2.98 -15.31 -10.21
CA VAL A 203 -1.70 -14.64 -10.45
C VAL A 203 -1.95 -13.21 -10.88
N VAL A 204 -1.36 -12.28 -10.13
CA VAL A 204 -1.42 -10.84 -10.39
C VAL A 204 -0.14 -10.38 -11.08
N GLY A 205 -0.28 -9.81 -12.28
CA GLY A 205 0.82 -9.17 -13.00
C GLY A 205 1.10 -7.75 -12.50
N ASN A 206 2.38 -7.39 -12.36
CA ASN A 206 2.80 -6.05 -11.95
C ASN A 206 4.00 -5.54 -12.76
N GLY A 207 3.96 -4.25 -13.10
CA GLY A 207 5.09 -3.49 -13.63
C GLY A 207 4.77 -2.67 -14.88
N GLY A 208 5.11 -1.37 -14.85
CA GLY A 208 5.14 -0.51 -16.05
C GLY A 208 3.78 -0.11 -16.65
N ILE A 209 2.67 -0.42 -15.99
CA ILE A 209 1.31 -0.08 -16.48
C ILE A 209 0.96 1.37 -16.16
N THR A 210 0.45 2.09 -17.16
CA THR A 210 0.09 3.51 -17.11
C THR A 210 -1.32 3.81 -17.65
N THR A 211 -1.96 2.84 -18.31
CA THR A 211 -3.35 2.96 -18.79
C THR A 211 -4.16 1.68 -18.51
N LEU A 212 -5.50 1.78 -18.58
CA LEU A 212 -6.38 0.60 -18.50
C LEU A 212 -6.17 -0.35 -19.68
N ASP A 213 -5.97 0.18 -20.90
CA ASP A 213 -5.74 -0.63 -22.09
C ASP A 213 -4.45 -1.46 -21.96
N GLU A 214 -3.38 -0.89 -21.40
CA GLU A 214 -2.16 -1.63 -21.09
C GLU A 214 -2.39 -2.75 -20.06
N ALA A 215 -3.26 -2.53 -19.07
CA ALA A 215 -3.62 -3.57 -18.11
C ALA A 215 -4.41 -4.72 -18.77
N VAL A 216 -5.37 -4.39 -19.64
CA VAL A 216 -6.14 -5.39 -20.41
C VAL A 216 -5.22 -6.15 -21.35
N GLN A 217 -4.34 -5.45 -22.08
CA GLN A 217 -3.36 -6.07 -22.97
C GLN A 217 -2.41 -6.99 -22.22
N LEU A 218 -1.94 -6.61 -21.02
CA LEU A 218 -1.10 -7.48 -20.21
C LEU A 218 -1.84 -8.78 -19.83
N GLN A 219 -3.11 -8.68 -19.46
CA GLN A 219 -3.94 -9.86 -19.20
C GLN A 219 -4.10 -10.72 -20.46
N ASP A 220 -4.45 -10.12 -21.60
CA ASP A 220 -4.67 -10.88 -22.84
C ASP A 220 -3.40 -11.61 -23.31
N GLU A 221 -2.21 -11.02 -23.08
CA GLU A 221 -0.92 -11.63 -23.45
C GLU A 221 -0.40 -12.68 -22.45
N THR A 222 -0.80 -12.62 -21.17
CA THR A 222 -0.19 -13.47 -20.12
C THR A 222 -1.18 -14.36 -19.37
N GLY A 223 -2.48 -14.15 -19.55
CA GLY A 223 -3.53 -14.86 -18.84
C GLY A 223 -3.66 -14.52 -17.36
N CYS A 224 -2.97 -13.48 -16.86
CA CYS A 224 -3.03 -13.10 -15.45
C CYS A 224 -4.45 -12.69 -15.02
N ASP A 225 -4.84 -13.04 -13.79
CA ASP A 225 -6.21 -12.84 -13.27
C ASP A 225 -6.42 -11.41 -12.75
N GLY A 226 -5.32 -10.72 -12.43
CA GLY A 226 -5.33 -9.34 -11.97
C GLY A 226 -4.11 -8.56 -12.43
N VAL A 227 -4.24 -7.24 -12.47
CA VAL A 227 -3.13 -6.32 -12.75
C VAL A 227 -3.00 -5.31 -11.63
N MET A 228 -1.78 -5.24 -11.08
CA MET A 228 -1.40 -4.32 -10.02
C MET A 228 -0.60 -3.15 -10.59
N VAL A 229 -1.01 -1.92 -10.26
CA VAL A 229 -0.41 -0.67 -10.75
C VAL A 229 0.17 0.13 -9.59
N ALA A 230 1.39 0.65 -9.78
CA ALA A 230 2.10 1.52 -8.83
C ALA A 230 2.24 2.96 -9.38
N ASN A 231 3.30 3.27 -10.13
CA ASN A 231 3.55 4.64 -10.60
C ASN A 231 2.42 5.24 -11.44
N GLY A 232 1.80 4.45 -12.33
CA GLY A 232 0.71 4.93 -13.19
C GLY A 232 -0.54 5.38 -12.41
N ILE A 233 -0.83 4.76 -11.27
CA ILE A 233 -2.01 5.14 -10.46
C ILE A 233 -1.74 6.40 -9.63
N LEU A 234 -0.47 6.73 -9.33
CA LEU A 234 -0.12 7.99 -8.67
C LEU A 234 -0.33 9.20 -9.59
N THR A 235 0.06 9.07 -10.86
CA THR A 235 -0.09 10.13 -11.87
C THR A 235 -1.52 10.26 -12.36
N ASN A 236 -2.29 9.17 -12.32
CA ASN A 236 -3.71 9.15 -12.62
C ASN A 236 -4.46 8.15 -11.71
N PRO A 237 -5.02 8.61 -10.58
CA PRO A 237 -5.80 7.75 -9.69
C PRO A 237 -7.07 7.20 -10.34
N ALA A 238 -7.51 7.82 -11.45
CA ALA A 238 -8.64 7.38 -12.27
C ALA A 238 -8.26 6.45 -13.44
N ILE A 239 -7.04 5.90 -13.44
CA ILE A 239 -6.53 4.99 -14.48
C ILE A 239 -7.51 3.85 -14.81
N PHE A 240 -8.20 3.30 -13.81
CA PHE A 240 -9.13 2.18 -13.97
C PHE A 240 -10.55 2.56 -14.39
N SER A 241 -10.80 3.86 -14.59
CA SER A 241 -12.08 4.42 -15.08
C SER A 241 -12.01 4.84 -16.56
N ASN A 242 -11.03 4.34 -17.32
CA ASN A 242 -10.83 4.63 -18.74
C ASN A 242 -10.58 6.13 -19.05
N ASN A 243 -9.98 6.87 -18.11
CA ASN A 243 -9.61 8.26 -18.30
C ASN A 243 -8.12 8.39 -18.60
N PRO A 244 -7.69 9.14 -19.65
CA PRO A 244 -6.27 9.24 -20.03
C PRO A 244 -5.43 10.12 -19.08
N VAL A 245 -6.10 10.94 -18.27
CA VAL A 245 -5.50 11.87 -17.31
C VAL A 245 -6.38 11.94 -16.05
N THR A 246 -5.82 12.46 -14.95
CA THR A 246 -6.57 12.71 -13.72
C THR A 246 -7.76 13.63 -13.98
N LEU A 247 -8.95 13.23 -13.55
CA LEU A 247 -10.14 14.08 -13.64
C LEU A 247 -10.08 15.23 -12.63
N GLN A 248 -10.68 16.38 -12.96
CA GLN A 248 -10.80 17.50 -12.01
C GLN A 248 -11.59 17.10 -10.76
N GLU A 249 -12.63 16.29 -10.93
CA GLU A 249 -13.38 15.69 -9.82
C GLU A 249 -12.50 14.81 -8.92
N CYS A 250 -11.54 14.09 -9.50
CA CYS A 250 -10.57 13.30 -8.72
C CYS A 250 -9.66 14.16 -7.86
N ILE A 251 -9.28 15.35 -8.34
CA ILE A 251 -8.50 16.32 -7.56
C ILE A 251 -9.36 16.87 -6.39
N GLN A 252 -10.62 17.18 -6.66
CA GLN A 252 -11.56 17.63 -5.64
C GLN A 252 -11.85 16.54 -4.60
N ASP A 253 -12.02 15.29 -5.02
CA ASP A 253 -12.20 14.15 -4.12
C ASP A 253 -10.97 13.92 -3.25
N TRP A 254 -9.76 14.04 -3.78
CA TRP A 254 -8.54 13.95 -2.98
C TRP A 254 -8.55 14.98 -1.85
N VAL A 255 -8.85 16.25 -2.17
CA VAL A 255 -8.94 17.32 -1.17
C VAL A 255 -10.01 16.98 -0.14
N ASP A 256 -11.22 16.63 -0.57
CA ASP A 256 -12.31 16.31 0.35
C ASP A 256 -11.97 15.12 1.25
N ILE A 257 -11.40 14.04 0.72
CA ILE A 257 -11.01 12.85 1.49
C ILE A 257 -9.97 13.24 2.55
N CYS A 258 -8.93 13.98 2.17
CA CYS A 258 -7.88 14.40 3.10
C CYS A 258 -8.43 15.21 4.27
N TYR A 259 -9.30 16.19 3.98
CA TYR A 259 -9.89 17.02 5.01
C TYR A 259 -10.92 16.27 5.87
N ASN A 260 -11.77 15.43 5.27
CA ASN A 260 -12.84 14.77 6.03
C ASN A 260 -12.38 13.55 6.82
N SER A 261 -11.46 12.73 6.30
CA SER A 261 -11.00 11.50 6.98
C SER A 261 -10.23 11.75 8.27
N THR A 262 -9.78 12.98 8.48
CA THR A 262 -8.91 13.38 9.59
C THR A 262 -9.64 14.19 10.67
N ILE A 263 -10.85 14.67 10.39
CA ILE A 263 -11.65 15.44 11.34
C ILE A 263 -12.26 14.50 12.40
N THR A 264 -12.21 14.90 13.66
CA THR A 264 -12.92 14.19 14.74
C THR A 264 -14.42 14.47 14.69
N THR A 265 -15.27 13.54 15.18
CA THR A 265 -16.73 13.76 15.25
C THR A 265 -17.11 15.03 16.01
N SER A 266 -16.35 15.38 17.06
CA SER A 266 -16.54 16.63 17.82
C SER A 266 -16.30 17.86 16.95
N ASN A 267 -15.20 17.87 16.18
CA ASN A 267 -14.89 18.97 15.27
C ASN A 267 -15.87 19.03 14.10
N TYR A 268 -16.30 17.88 13.56
CA TYR A 268 -17.32 17.82 12.52
C TYR A 268 -18.60 18.54 12.96
N ASN A 269 -19.12 18.23 14.16
CA ASN A 269 -20.34 18.84 14.70
C ASN A 269 -20.19 20.36 14.88
N LYS A 270 -19.00 20.84 15.28
CA LYS A 270 -18.72 22.27 15.36
C LYS A 270 -18.76 22.94 13.99
N ILE A 271 -18.10 22.35 12.97
CA ILE A 271 -18.05 22.90 11.62
C ILE A 271 -19.44 22.89 10.96
N SER A 272 -20.19 21.80 11.11
CA SER A 272 -21.51 21.63 10.49
C SER A 272 -22.59 22.56 11.07
N SER A 273 -22.48 22.90 12.35
CA SER A 273 -23.37 23.84 13.04
C SER A 273 -23.03 25.32 12.83
N SER A 274 -21.85 25.63 12.29
CA SER A 274 -21.42 27.00 12.01
C SER A 274 -22.12 27.57 10.78
N SER A 275 -22.58 28.82 10.88
CA SER A 275 -23.13 29.58 9.74
C SER A 275 -22.11 29.74 8.60
N VAL A 276 -20.82 29.69 8.93
CA VAL A 276 -19.71 29.65 7.97
C VAL A 276 -19.11 28.25 8.05
N ARG A 277 -19.36 27.42 7.03
CA ARG A 277 -18.72 26.10 6.87
C ARG A 277 -17.26 26.27 6.42
N SER A 278 -16.44 26.96 7.21
CA SER A 278 -15.01 27.05 6.96
C SER A 278 -14.34 25.80 7.54
N ILE A 279 -13.83 24.94 6.66
CA ILE A 279 -12.88 23.90 7.03
C ILE A 279 -11.54 24.59 7.29
N ASP A 280 -10.80 24.14 8.30
CA ASP A 280 -9.49 24.69 8.65
C ASP A 280 -8.53 24.71 7.45
N GLU A 281 -7.50 25.56 7.50
CA GLU A 281 -6.52 25.69 6.40
C GLU A 281 -5.60 24.46 6.21
N ARG A 282 -5.72 23.45 7.08
CA ARG A 282 -4.90 22.23 7.06
C ARG A 282 -5.73 21.00 7.47
N PRO A 283 -5.59 19.85 6.78
CA PRO A 283 -6.12 18.57 7.26
C PRO A 283 -5.44 18.13 8.57
N TYR A 284 -6.22 17.62 9.51
CA TYR A 284 -5.72 17.09 10.79
C TYR A 284 -4.84 15.85 10.53
N ASP A 285 -3.82 15.60 11.35
CA ASP A 285 -2.99 14.37 11.35
C ASP A 285 -2.47 13.85 9.99
N LEU A 286 -2.44 14.70 8.96
CA LEU A 286 -1.88 14.45 7.65
C LEU A 286 -0.59 15.25 7.49
N THR A 287 0.44 14.61 6.93
CA THR A 287 1.70 15.29 6.63
C THR A 287 1.55 16.12 5.36
N PHE A 288 2.19 17.30 5.33
CA PHE A 288 2.21 18.14 4.13
C PHE A 288 2.75 17.38 2.93
N GLN A 289 3.83 16.61 3.12
CA GLN A 289 4.41 15.80 2.04
C GLN A 289 3.40 14.80 1.47
N CYS A 290 2.63 14.11 2.32
CA CYS A 290 1.61 13.18 1.83
C CYS A 290 0.54 13.91 1.01
N PHE A 291 0.00 15.01 1.53
CA PHE A 291 -1.03 15.80 0.83
C PHE A 291 -0.55 16.37 -0.51
N HIS A 292 0.61 17.04 -0.49
CA HIS A 292 1.13 17.79 -1.62
C HIS A 292 1.75 16.89 -2.70
N HIS A 293 2.48 15.84 -2.33
CA HIS A 293 3.12 14.96 -3.34
C HIS A 293 2.10 14.26 -4.22
N HIS A 294 0.96 13.82 -3.67
CA HIS A 294 -0.11 13.24 -4.47
C HIS A 294 -0.67 14.25 -5.50
N LEU A 295 -0.83 15.51 -5.11
CA LEU A 295 -1.23 16.58 -6.03
C LEU A 295 -0.15 16.86 -7.09
N VAL A 296 1.13 16.81 -6.72
CA VAL A 296 2.24 16.97 -7.68
C VAL A 296 2.15 15.92 -8.80
N PHE A 297 1.87 14.66 -8.46
CA PHE A 297 1.66 13.61 -9.47
C PHE A 297 0.37 13.83 -10.28
N MET A 298 -0.75 14.07 -9.60
CA MET A 298 -2.07 14.22 -10.24
C MET A 298 -2.13 15.40 -11.22
N LEU A 299 -1.45 16.49 -10.89
CA LEU A 299 -1.47 17.75 -11.64
C LEU A 299 -0.40 17.85 -12.73
N GLU A 300 0.45 16.84 -12.87
CA GLU A 300 1.59 16.88 -13.79
C GLU A 300 1.18 17.22 -15.23
N LYS A 301 0.09 16.60 -15.71
CA LYS A 301 -0.46 16.80 -17.06
C LYS A 301 -1.39 18.01 -17.19
N HIS A 302 -1.76 18.63 -16.06
CA HIS A 302 -2.66 19.78 -16.01
C HIS A 302 -1.92 21.12 -15.96
N LEU A 303 -0.71 21.13 -15.41
CA LEU A 303 0.06 22.34 -15.18
C LEU A 303 1.11 22.58 -16.28
N THR A 304 1.23 23.84 -16.71
CA THR A 304 2.37 24.27 -17.53
C THR A 304 3.70 24.09 -16.79
N ARG A 305 4.83 24.06 -17.50
CA ARG A 305 6.17 23.96 -16.88
C ARG A 305 6.40 25.01 -15.78
N ARG A 306 5.99 26.26 -16.03
CA ARG A 306 6.13 27.36 -15.06
C ARG A 306 5.23 27.14 -13.83
N GLN A 307 3.99 26.72 -14.03
CA GLN A 307 3.08 26.40 -12.92
C GLN A 307 3.59 25.22 -12.09
N ARG A 308 4.13 24.17 -12.71
CA ARG A 308 4.75 23.05 -12.00
C ARG A 308 5.92 23.50 -11.13
N GLN A 309 6.79 24.37 -11.66
CA GLN A 309 7.91 24.93 -10.88
C GLN A 309 7.41 25.69 -9.64
N VAL A 310 6.33 26.47 -9.75
CA VAL A 310 5.73 27.16 -8.60
C VAL A 310 5.10 26.14 -7.65
N PHE A 311 4.21 25.28 -8.16
CA PHE A 311 3.41 24.34 -7.37
C PHE A 311 4.27 23.36 -6.58
N ASN A 312 5.31 22.78 -7.21
CA ASN A 312 6.18 21.79 -6.57
C ASN A 312 7.04 22.41 -5.44
N ASN A 313 7.22 23.73 -5.44
CA ASN A 313 8.01 24.43 -4.43
C ASN A 313 7.18 24.97 -3.25
N LEU A 314 5.85 24.85 -3.28
CA LEU A 314 4.99 25.23 -2.15
C LEU A 314 5.33 24.41 -0.90
N LYS A 315 5.24 25.01 0.28
CA LYS A 315 5.66 24.41 1.56
C LYS A 315 4.55 24.35 2.60
N HIS A 316 3.43 25.03 2.36
CA HIS A 316 2.32 25.14 3.31
C HIS A 316 0.97 24.76 2.69
N PHE A 317 0.09 24.15 3.50
CA PHE A 317 -1.24 23.73 3.06
C PHE A 317 -2.08 24.87 2.48
N LYS A 318 -1.99 26.05 3.09
CA LYS A 318 -2.66 27.28 2.64
C LYS A 318 -2.27 27.67 1.22
N GLU A 319 -0.97 27.67 0.91
CA GLU A 319 -0.47 28.02 -0.42
C GLU A 319 -0.99 27.03 -1.48
N VAL A 320 -1.02 25.73 -1.15
CA VAL A 320 -1.57 24.70 -2.02
C VAL A 320 -3.07 24.91 -2.23
N ALA A 321 -3.82 25.21 -1.16
CA ALA A 321 -5.25 25.46 -1.26
C ALA A 321 -5.57 26.70 -2.10
N GLU A 322 -4.85 27.81 -1.90
CA GLU A 322 -4.98 29.04 -2.71
C GLU A 322 -4.67 28.77 -4.18
N PHE A 323 -3.61 27.99 -4.46
CA PHE A 323 -3.27 27.59 -5.82
C PHE A 323 -4.39 26.74 -6.47
N LEU A 324 -4.94 25.78 -5.73
CA LEU A 324 -6.03 24.92 -6.20
C LEU A 324 -7.32 25.71 -6.49
N VAL A 325 -7.67 26.68 -5.64
CA VAL A 325 -8.81 27.57 -5.88
C VAL A 325 -8.58 28.41 -7.14
N MET A 326 -7.41 29.03 -7.25
CA MET A 326 -7.09 29.93 -8.36
C MET A 326 -7.03 29.23 -9.72
N HIS A 327 -6.57 27.98 -9.77
CA HIS A 327 -6.34 27.26 -11.03
C HIS A 327 -7.36 26.17 -11.36
N PHE A 328 -8.09 25.65 -10.37
CA PHE A 328 -9.00 24.52 -10.54
C PHE A 328 -10.37 24.72 -9.87
N ASP A 329 -10.64 25.88 -9.25
CA ASP A 329 -11.85 26.12 -8.44
C ASP A 329 -12.08 25.03 -7.36
N THR A 330 -11.00 24.40 -6.91
CA THR A 330 -11.03 23.29 -5.96
C THR A 330 -10.80 23.82 -4.55
N LYS A 331 -11.74 23.53 -3.65
CA LYS A 331 -11.62 23.86 -2.21
C LYS A 331 -12.21 22.74 -1.36
N PRO A 332 -11.78 22.57 -0.10
CA PRO A 332 -12.32 21.54 0.77
C PRO A 332 -13.84 21.66 0.96
N ARG A 333 -14.57 20.56 0.80
CA ARG A 333 -16.01 20.45 1.05
C ARG A 333 -16.26 19.49 2.19
N LEU A 334 -17.11 19.89 3.14
CA LEU A 334 -17.48 19.01 4.25
C LEU A 334 -18.45 17.94 3.75
N TYR A 335 -18.18 16.69 4.06
CA TYR A 335 -19.09 15.60 3.74
C TYR A 335 -20.39 15.70 4.53
N GLU A 336 -21.47 15.18 3.94
CA GLU A 336 -22.66 14.84 4.70
C GLU A 336 -22.34 13.81 5.79
N PHE A 337 -23.08 13.82 6.89
CA PHE A 337 -22.70 13.09 8.11
C PHE A 337 -22.53 11.58 7.89
N GLU A 338 -23.36 10.97 7.05
CA GLU A 338 -23.25 9.55 6.71
C GLU A 338 -21.93 9.25 5.98
N LYS A 339 -21.61 10.01 4.94
CA LYS A 339 -20.34 9.87 4.21
C LYS A 339 -19.14 10.19 5.10
N PHE A 340 -19.22 11.23 5.93
CA PHE A 340 -18.18 11.56 6.91
C PHE A 340 -17.92 10.38 7.86
N SER A 341 -18.97 9.78 8.42
CA SER A 341 -18.87 8.65 9.35
C SER A 341 -18.18 7.45 8.71
N ASN A 342 -18.46 7.16 7.43
CA ASN A 342 -17.85 6.06 6.70
C ASN A 342 -16.36 6.29 6.38
N TYR A 343 -15.95 7.55 6.17
CA TYR A 343 -14.56 7.91 5.85
C TYR A 343 -13.70 8.21 7.08
N THR A 344 -14.30 8.32 8.27
CA THR A 344 -13.58 8.55 9.53
C THR A 344 -12.70 7.34 9.87
N CYS A 345 -11.46 7.59 10.27
CA CYS A 345 -10.54 6.53 10.70
C CYS A 345 -11.14 5.68 11.82
N LEU A 346 -11.08 4.35 11.66
CA LEU A 346 -11.48 3.43 12.71
C LEU A 346 -10.47 3.47 13.85
N LYS A 347 -10.99 3.46 15.08
CA LYS A 347 -10.18 3.22 16.27
C LYS A 347 -9.85 1.73 16.31
N THR A 348 -8.60 1.39 16.03
CA THR A 348 -8.11 0.00 16.14
C THR A 348 -7.85 -0.34 17.62
N ASP A 349 -8.36 -1.48 18.05
CA ASP A 349 -8.13 -2.06 19.36
C ASP A 349 -7.45 -3.44 19.20
N TYR A 350 -6.24 -3.56 19.71
CA TYR A 350 -5.43 -4.78 19.64
C TYR A 350 -5.35 -5.50 20.99
N LYS A 351 -6.13 -5.06 21.98
CA LYS A 351 -6.16 -5.66 23.30
C LYS A 351 -6.47 -7.16 23.20
N ASP A 352 -5.83 -7.94 24.07
CA ASP A 352 -5.88 -9.41 24.12
C ASP A 352 -5.23 -10.13 22.91
N ARG A 353 -4.82 -9.42 21.84
CA ARG A 353 -4.07 -9.98 20.70
C ARG A 353 -2.56 -9.84 20.85
N ASP A 354 -2.09 -8.84 21.60
CA ASP A 354 -0.67 -8.69 21.94
C ASP A 354 -0.15 -9.90 22.74
N ASP A 355 -0.99 -10.50 23.58
CA ASP A 355 -0.62 -11.69 24.36
C ASP A 355 -0.50 -12.95 23.49
N ILE A 356 -1.26 -13.03 22.40
CA ILE A 356 -1.12 -14.10 21.40
C ILE A 356 0.24 -13.97 20.71
N TYR A 357 0.64 -12.77 20.28
CA TYR A 357 1.99 -12.54 19.75
C TYR A 357 3.08 -12.98 20.74
N LYS A 358 3.00 -12.55 22.00
CA LYS A 358 3.96 -12.96 23.04
C LYS A 358 4.02 -14.48 23.24
N SER A 359 2.87 -15.16 23.14
CA SER A 359 2.78 -16.61 23.29
C SER A 359 3.36 -17.39 22.11
N LEU A 360 3.40 -16.78 20.92
CA LEU A 360 3.99 -17.37 19.71
C LEU A 360 5.51 -17.26 19.69
N ARG A 361 6.12 -16.54 20.63
CA ARG A 361 7.57 -16.33 20.69
C ARG A 361 8.31 -17.65 20.94
N PRO A 362 9.19 -18.08 20.02
CA PRO A 362 10.03 -19.26 20.23
C PRO A 362 10.86 -19.15 21.52
N ALA A 363 10.94 -20.23 22.29
CA ALA A 363 11.72 -20.29 23.54
C ALA A 363 13.22 -19.98 23.32
N GLU A 364 13.73 -20.20 22.12
CA GLU A 364 15.12 -19.94 21.72
C GLU A 364 15.42 -18.46 21.42
N LEU A 365 14.39 -17.60 21.29
CA LEU A 365 14.53 -16.15 21.11
C LEU A 365 14.61 -15.40 22.45
N ILE A 366 14.74 -16.13 23.55
CA ILE A 366 15.15 -15.60 24.84
C ILE A 366 16.67 -15.39 24.74
N ASP A 367 17.10 -14.14 24.64
CA ASP A 367 18.49 -13.70 24.84
C ASP A 367 19.46 -13.63 23.62
N LYS A 368 18.98 -13.19 22.44
CA LYS A 368 19.90 -12.61 21.42
C LYS A 368 19.94 -11.09 21.52
N LYS A 369 21.01 -10.56 22.12
CA LYS A 369 21.42 -9.14 22.10
C LYS A 369 21.71 -8.59 20.69
N ASP A 370 21.67 -9.40 19.64
CA ASP A 370 22.04 -9.04 18.26
C ASP A 370 20.85 -8.88 17.29
N CYS A 371 19.60 -8.90 17.80
CA CYS A 371 18.46 -8.47 17.00
C CYS A 371 18.44 -6.93 17.00
N TRP A 372 18.76 -6.31 15.87
CA TRP A 372 18.75 -4.86 15.65
C TRP A 372 17.49 -4.21 16.26
N TYR A 373 17.65 -3.66 17.45
CA TYR A 373 16.55 -3.05 18.19
C TYR A 373 16.17 -1.76 17.48
N TYR A 374 15.05 -1.77 16.75
CA TYR A 374 14.46 -0.53 16.28
C TYR A 374 14.08 0.30 17.51
N ASP A 375 14.81 1.39 17.76
CA ASP A 375 14.51 2.30 18.86
C ASP A 375 13.27 3.15 18.53
N TRP A 376 12.10 2.64 18.93
CA TRP A 376 10.82 3.32 18.75
C TRP A 376 10.67 4.55 19.68
N GLU A 377 11.41 4.61 20.79
CA GLU A 377 11.41 5.77 21.70
C GLU A 377 12.19 6.93 21.06
N GLY A 378 13.36 6.65 20.49
CA GLY A 378 14.19 7.63 19.79
C GLY A 378 13.61 8.15 18.47
N SER A 379 12.69 7.42 17.82
CA SER A 379 12.14 7.76 16.50
C SER A 379 10.66 8.16 16.49
N ASP A 380 10.05 8.35 17.66
CA ASP A 380 8.63 8.70 17.82
C ASP A 380 7.69 7.69 17.11
N GLY A 381 8.12 6.44 16.97
CA GLY A 381 7.41 5.36 16.25
C GLY A 381 7.30 5.55 14.73
N LYS A 382 8.18 6.35 14.10
CA LYS A 382 8.16 6.65 12.65
C LYS A 382 9.38 6.06 11.94
N TYR A 383 9.41 4.74 11.74
CA TYR A 383 10.57 4.03 11.18
C TYR A 383 11.05 4.61 9.84
N PHE A 384 10.15 4.85 8.89
CA PHE A 384 10.53 5.34 7.56
C PHE A 384 10.87 6.83 7.51
N ASN A 385 10.59 7.58 8.58
CA ASN A 385 10.99 8.98 8.70
C ASN A 385 12.38 9.11 9.32
N SER A 386 12.81 8.19 10.19
CA SER A 386 14.18 8.20 10.76
C SER A 386 15.25 7.80 9.74
N LYS A 387 14.87 7.16 8.64
CA LYS A 387 15.74 6.89 7.47
C LYS A 387 15.78 8.02 6.44
N LYS A 388 15.28 9.23 6.75
CA LYS A 388 15.33 10.39 5.84
C LYS A 388 16.76 10.88 5.57
N GLU A 389 17.70 10.69 6.49
CA GLU A 389 19.05 11.28 6.37
C GLU A 389 19.88 10.65 5.23
N ASP A 390 19.64 9.40 4.85
CA ASP A 390 20.36 8.74 3.75
C ASP A 390 19.90 9.19 2.34
N LEU A 391 18.82 9.99 2.24
CA LEU A 391 18.27 10.51 0.98
C LEU A 391 18.34 12.04 0.86
N GLN A 392 18.94 12.72 1.84
CA GLN A 392 19.01 14.19 1.87
C GLN A 392 20.33 14.78 1.32
N ASN A 393 21.31 13.94 0.98
CA ASN A 393 22.62 14.39 0.49
C ASN A 393 22.75 14.47 -1.04
N ASP A 394 21.70 14.15 -1.79
CA ASP A 394 21.65 14.49 -3.21
C ASP A 394 20.59 15.58 -3.40
N ASP A 395 20.95 16.61 -4.17
CA ASP A 395 20.04 17.58 -4.77
C ASP A 395 18.96 16.83 -5.56
N CYS A 396 17.94 16.32 -4.86
CA CYS A 396 16.97 15.37 -5.38
C CYS A 396 16.11 16.09 -6.42
N ASP A 397 16.51 15.96 -7.68
CA ASP A 397 15.67 16.25 -8.82
C ASP A 397 14.44 15.34 -8.69
N TRP A 398 13.25 15.92 -8.67
CA TRP A 398 11.99 15.21 -8.42
C TRP A 398 11.75 14.06 -9.41
N ALA A 399 12.52 14.03 -10.51
CA ALA A 399 12.64 12.93 -11.47
C ALA A 399 13.13 11.60 -10.84
N ASP A 400 13.99 11.62 -9.82
CA ASP A 400 14.58 10.39 -9.25
C ASP A 400 13.60 9.62 -8.36
N ILE A 401 12.57 10.29 -7.82
CA ILE A 401 11.48 9.65 -7.07
C ILE A 401 10.64 8.73 -7.97
N PHE A 402 10.59 8.99 -9.29
CA PHE A 402 9.89 8.13 -10.25
C PHE A 402 10.61 6.79 -10.49
N LEU A 403 11.91 6.70 -10.17
CA LEU A 403 12.75 5.55 -10.49
C LEU A 403 12.77 4.50 -9.37
N GLU A 404 12.59 4.89 -8.11
CA GLU A 404 12.77 4.00 -6.95
C GLU A 404 11.55 3.13 -6.59
N ASN A 405 10.37 3.45 -7.14
CA ASN A 405 9.11 2.71 -6.89
C ASN A 405 8.61 1.94 -8.12
N GLY A 406 9.42 1.87 -9.19
CA GLY A 406 9.11 1.28 -10.50
C GLY A 406 9.18 -0.24 -10.59
#